data_AF-A0A2V7JZ94-F1
#
_entry.id   AF-A0A2V7JZ94-F1
#
_cell.length_a   1.000
_cell.length_b   1.000
_cell.length_c   1.000
_cell.angle_alpha   90.00
_cell.angle_beta   90.00
_cell.angle_gamma   90.00
#
_symmetry.space_group_name_H-M   'P 1'
#
loop_
_entity.id
_entity.type
_entity.pdbx_description
1 polymer ?
#
loop_
_entity_poly.entity_id
_entity_poly.type
_entity_poly.pdbx_seq_one_letter_code
_entity_poly.pdbx_strand_id
1 'polypeptide(L)' 'LIAEAGGNIVEVQHQRIFGTSSVRSPEVEFLIETRDLEHTEALVQALKASGVKVATWF' A
#
# COMPACT_ATOMS: atom_id res chain seq x y z
N LEU A 1 2.41 -9.90 -2.05
CA LEU A 1 3.08 -8.63 -2.44
C LEU A 1 3.78 -7.94 -1.28
N ILE A 2 3.09 -7.26 -0.34
CA ILE A 2 3.76 -6.53 0.76
C ILE A 2 4.63 -7.46 1.63
N ALA A 3 4.06 -8.57 2.11
CA ALA A 3 4.78 -9.54 2.94
C ALA A 3 5.92 -10.25 2.16
N GLU A 4 5.70 -10.55 0.88
CA GLU A 4 6.73 -11.13 -0.01
C GLU A 4 7.91 -10.17 -0.20
N ALA A 5 7.65 -8.86 -0.18
CA ALA A 5 8.66 -7.82 -0.23
C ALA A 5 9.28 -7.50 1.16
N GLY A 6 8.95 -8.28 2.20
CA GLY A 6 9.51 -8.11 3.54
C GLY A 6 8.89 -6.98 4.38
N GLY A 7 7.79 -6.38 3.93
CA GLY A 7 7.08 -5.32 4.68
C GLY A 7 6.25 -5.88 5.84
N ASN A 8 6.33 -5.22 7.00
CA ASN A 8 5.47 -5.51 8.14
C ASN A 8 4.21 -4.64 8.09
N ILE A 9 3.02 -5.23 7.99
CA ILE A 9 1.77 -4.48 8.00
C ILE A 9 1.35 -4.23 9.45
N VAL A 10 1.35 -2.97 9.87
CA VAL A 10 0.93 -2.57 11.21
C VAL A 10 -0.56 -2.29 11.26
N GLU A 11 -1.09 -1.67 10.19
CA GLU A 11 -2.50 -1.31 10.09
C GLU A 11 -3.00 -1.43 8.65
N VAL A 12 -4.27 -1.82 8.52
CA VAL A 12 -5.01 -1.81 7.26
C VAL A 12 -6.29 -1.03 7.46
N GLN A 13 -6.48 0.03 6.67
CA GLN A 13 -7.72 0.78 6.63
C GLN A 13 -8.39 0.60 5.27
N HIS A 14 -9.66 0.20 5.28
CA HIS A 14 -10.48 0.08 4.07
C HIS A 14 -11.66 1.03 4.20
N GLN A 15 -11.67 2.08 3.37
CA GLN A 15 -12.72 3.10 3.39
C GLN A 15 -13.80 2.76 2.36
N ARG A 16 -15.06 2.73 2.79
CA ARG A 16 -16.23 2.74 1.90
C ARG A 16 -16.81 4.14 1.89
N ILE A 17 -16.56 4.89 0.81
CA ILE A 17 -17.19 6.19 0.61
C ILE A 17 -18.60 5.94 0.06
N PHE A 18 -19.68 6.18 0.81
CA PHE A 18 -21.02 5.99 0.25
C PHE A 18 -21.37 7.11 -0.75
N GLY A 19 -21.26 6.84 -2.04
CA GLY A 19 -21.61 7.73 -3.16
C GLY A 19 -21.62 6.97 -4.49
N THR A 20 -22.34 7.47 -5.50
CA THR A 20 -22.57 6.77 -6.79
C THR A 20 -21.29 6.35 -7.52
N SER A 21 -20.14 6.98 -7.23
CA SER A 21 -18.83 6.66 -7.80
C SER A 21 -18.07 5.54 -7.06
N SER A 22 -18.42 5.23 -5.81
CA SER A 22 -17.64 4.32 -4.95
C SER A 22 -17.77 2.85 -5.29
N VAL A 23 -18.78 2.45 -6.06
CA VAL A 23 -18.98 1.04 -6.42
C VAL A 23 -17.87 0.52 -7.35
N ARG A 24 -17.12 1.42 -8.02
CA ARG A 24 -16.15 1.02 -9.06
C ARG A 24 -14.73 0.72 -8.58
N SER A 25 -14.27 1.32 -7.47
CA SER A 25 -12.89 1.15 -7.00
C SER A 25 -12.82 1.25 -5.47
N PRO A 26 -12.48 0.16 -4.76
CA PRO A 26 -12.14 0.24 -3.34
C PRO A 26 -10.73 0.85 -3.17
N GLU A 27 -10.59 1.73 -2.18
CA GLU A 27 -9.30 2.25 -1.74
C GLU A 27 -8.90 1.58 -0.40
N VAL A 28 -7.65 1.14 -0.33
CA VAL A 28 -7.07 0.52 0.86
C VAL A 28 -5.79 1.26 1.22
N GLU A 29 -5.69 1.68 2.47
CA GLU A 29 -4.51 2.31 3.02
C GLU A 29 -3.80 1.31 3.95
N PHE A 30 -2.47 1.27 3.84
CA PHE A 30 -1.63 0.41 4.64
C PHE A 30 -0.62 1.25 5.40
N LEU A 31 -0.51 1.02 6.70
CA LEU A 31 0.65 1.45 7.46
C LEU A 31 1.65 0.30 7.48
N ILE A 32 2.84 0.56 6.91
CA ILE A 32 3.88 -0.46 6.74
C ILE A 32 5.14 -0.03 7.48
N GLU A 33 5.66 -0.92 8.31
CA GLU A 33 6.98 -0.79 8.91
C GLU A 33 8.03 -1.47 8.03
N THR A 34 9.15 -0.76 7.86
CA THR A 34 10.31 -1.18 7.08
C THR A 34 11.56 -1.03 7.94
N ARG A 35 12.63 -1.76 7.58
CA ARG A 35 13.90 -1.72 8.32
C ARG A 35 14.59 -0.36 8.25
N ASP A 36 14.60 0.23 7.06
CA ASP A 36 15.28 1.48 6.73
C ASP A 36 14.70 2.06 5.42
N LEU A 37 15.26 3.19 4.97
CA LEU A 37 14.83 3.87 3.75
C LEU A 37 15.05 3.02 2.49
N GLU A 38 16.19 2.35 2.38
CA GLU A 38 16.51 1.50 1.22
C GLU A 38 15.49 0.35 1.09
N HIS A 39 15.15 -0.28 2.20
CA HIS A 39 14.11 -1.30 2.25
C HIS A 39 12.73 -0.73 1.87
N THR A 40 12.43 0.50 2.27
CA THR A 40 11.19 1.19 1.88
C THR A 40 11.11 1.39 0.38
N GLU A 41 12.20 1.85 -0.24
CA GLU A 41 12.27 2.05 -1.68
C GLU A 41 12.13 0.72 -2.43
N ALA A 42 12.84 -0.33 -2.00
CA ALA A 42 12.74 -1.67 -2.58
C ALA A 42 11.31 -2.22 -2.53
N LEU A 43 10.62 -2.06 -1.40
CA LEU A 43 9.22 -2.44 -1.24
C LEU A 43 8.31 -1.67 -2.22
N VAL A 44 8.47 -0.36 -2.31
CA VAL A 44 7.68 0.48 -3.25
C VAL A 44 7.92 0.05 -4.70
N GLN A 45 9.16 -0.27 -5.08
CA GLN A 45 9.46 -0.75 -6.44
C GLN A 45 8.86 -2.12 -6.72
N ALA A 46 8.92 -3.06 -5.76
CA ALA A 46 8.30 -4.39 -5.91
C ALA A 46 6.78 -4.27 -6.12
N LEU A 47 6.11 -3.40 -5.36
CA LEU A 47 4.68 -3.12 -5.54
C LEU A 47 4.39 -2.52 -6.92
N LYS A 48 5.15 -1.50 -7.35
CA LYS A 48 4.99 -0.89 -8.68
C LYS A 48 5.23 -1.89 -9.81
N ALA A 49 6.24 -2.75 -9.70
CA ALA A 49 6.54 -3.78 -10.69
C ALA A 49 5.41 -4.81 -10.85
N SER A 50 4.64 -5.05 -9.78
CA SER A 50 3.44 -5.89 -9.81
C SER A 50 2.17 -5.17 -10.33
N GLY A 51 2.29 -3.91 -10.77
CA GLY A 51 1.19 -3.11 -11.32
C GLY A 51 0.39 -2.34 -10.26
N VAL A 52 0.82 -2.33 -9.00
CA VAL A 52 0.15 -1.58 -7.93
C VAL A 52 0.56 -0.11 -8.00
N LYS A 53 -0.44 0.78 -7.98
CA LYS A 53 -0.21 2.22 -7.81
C LYS A 53 0.07 2.49 -6.34
N VAL A 54 1.24 3.03 -6.03
CA VAL A 54 1.66 3.36 -4.67
C VAL A 54 1.86 4.86 -4.57
N ALA A 55 1.19 5.49 -3.61
CA ALA A 55 1.47 6.84 -3.14
C ALA A 55 1.98 6.73 -1.70
N THR A 56 3.02 7.47 -1.38
CA THR A 56 3.68 7.46 -0.08
C THR A 56 3.58 8.83 0.56
N TRP A 57 3.27 8.85 1.85
CA TRP A 57 3.15 10.07 2.65
C TRP A 57 4.16 9.90 3.80
N PHE A 58 5.33 10.53 3.67
CA PHE A 58 6.37 10.57 4.70
C PHE A 58 6.56 12.01 5.17
#